data_AF-A0ABD7SQP2-F1
#
_entry.id   AF-A0ABD7SQP2-F1
#
_cell.length_a   1.000
_cell.length_b   1.000
_cell.length_c   1.000
_cell.angle_alpha   90.00
_cell.angle_beta   90.00
_cell.angle_gamma   90.00
#
_symmetry.space_group_name_H-M   'P 1'
#
loop_
_entity.id
_entity.type
_entity.pdbx_description
1 polymer ?
#
loop_
_entity_poly.entity_id
_entity_poly.type
_entity_poly.pdbx_seq_one_letter_code
_entity_poly.pdbx_strand_id
1 'polypeptide(L)'
;MVDTTFKRERRYIVAKIKDVTSALTIEEQAVLSSLLDKIESNRIASGKSKLKCVVIESDWPNYDEAWSSVERVANNTYEPIEAILSEMADNAEKNGFDDHANGIKDAIQRLYDDGVCKHLYYCECDNGCGNSFKTSFVGETCTECGQGAMQAQDVEPWGDS
;
A
#
# COMPACT_ATOMS: atom_id res chain seq x y z
N MET A 1 -26.52 23.96 7.48
CA MET A 1 -26.14 22.57 7.13
C MET A 1 -24.68 22.63 6.73
N VAL A 2 -23.80 21.82 7.33
CA VAL A 2 -22.39 21.74 6.91
C VAL A 2 -22.37 20.91 5.63
N ASP A 3 -21.80 21.46 4.56
CA ASP A 3 -21.58 20.76 3.30
C ASP A 3 -20.51 19.68 3.53
N THR A 4 -20.95 18.42 3.65
CA THR A 4 -20.09 17.24 3.87
C THR A 4 -19.60 16.63 2.56
N THR A 5 -19.80 17.29 1.42
CA THR A 5 -19.38 16.78 0.11
C THR A 5 -17.86 16.76 0.01
N PHE A 6 -17.29 15.64 -0.42
CA PHE A 6 -15.86 15.51 -0.69
C PHE A 6 -15.41 16.55 -1.73
N LYS A 7 -14.35 17.30 -1.42
CA LYS A 7 -13.80 18.33 -2.30
C LYS A 7 -12.33 18.06 -2.59
N ARG A 8 -11.98 18.06 -3.87
CA ARG A 8 -10.60 17.92 -4.34
C ARG A 8 -9.83 19.20 -3.99
N GLU A 9 -8.87 19.09 -3.09
CA GLU A 9 -8.04 20.20 -2.63
C GLU A 9 -6.67 20.23 -3.33
N ARG A 10 -6.19 21.42 -3.70
CA ARG A 10 -4.82 21.61 -4.16
C ARG A 10 -3.86 21.63 -2.97
N ARG A 11 -3.43 20.45 -2.53
CA ARG A 11 -2.52 20.27 -1.38
C ARG A 11 -1.04 20.20 -1.71
N TYR A 12 -0.72 19.86 -2.96
CA TYR A 12 0.64 19.59 -3.39
C TYR A 12 0.99 20.43 -4.62
N ILE A 13 2.27 20.81 -4.71
CA ILE A 13 2.90 21.26 -5.94
C ILE A 13 3.71 20.07 -6.45
N VAL A 14 3.40 19.61 -7.65
CA VAL A 14 4.07 18.50 -8.29
C VAL A 14 4.66 19.00 -9.60
N ALA A 15 5.94 18.72 -9.83
CA ALA A 15 6.63 19.04 -11.07
C ALA A 15 7.27 17.75 -11.60
N LYS A 16 6.94 17.38 -12.84
CA LYS A 16 7.55 16.21 -13.49
C LYS A 16 9.02 16.51 -13.73
N ILE A 17 9.90 15.55 -13.43
CA ILE A 17 11.34 15.74 -13.57
C ILE A 17 11.71 16.16 -15.00
N LYS A 18 11.09 15.54 -16.02
CA LYS A 18 11.32 15.91 -17.43
C LYS A 18 10.99 17.38 -17.71
N ASP A 19 9.86 17.86 -17.21
CA ASP A 19 9.43 19.24 -17.41
C ASP A 19 10.38 20.20 -16.71
N VAL A 20 10.76 19.89 -15.46
CA VAL A 20 11.77 20.64 -14.70
C VAL A 20 13.09 20.75 -15.47
N THR A 21 13.61 19.62 -15.96
CA THR A 21 14.88 19.60 -16.71
C THR A 21 14.81 20.36 -18.03
N SER A 22 13.64 20.43 -18.66
CA SER A 22 13.45 21.14 -19.93
C SER A 22 13.21 22.64 -19.75
N ALA A 23 12.63 23.05 -18.62
CA ALA A 23 12.20 24.41 -18.37
C ALA A 23 13.21 25.25 -17.58
N LEU A 24 14.03 24.62 -16.73
CA LEU A 24 14.94 25.30 -15.80
C LEU A 24 16.40 25.12 -16.19
N THR A 25 17.23 26.15 -15.95
CA THR A 25 18.69 26.02 -16.06
C THR A 25 19.28 25.12 -14.97
N ILE A 26 20.55 24.72 -15.11
CA ILE A 26 21.23 23.90 -14.10
C ILE A 26 21.26 24.61 -12.74
N GLU A 27 21.48 25.93 -12.73
CA GLU A 27 21.49 26.74 -11.53
C GLU A 27 20.11 26.79 -10.87
N GLU A 28 19.05 26.98 -11.66
CA GLU A 28 17.66 26.97 -11.16
C GLU A 28 17.25 25.59 -10.62
N GLN A 29 17.68 24.50 -11.26
CA GLN A 29 17.47 23.14 -10.77
C GLN A 29 18.18 22.92 -9.43
N ALA A 30 19.42 23.42 -9.28
CA ALA A 30 20.16 23.34 -8.01
C ALA A 30 19.47 24.15 -6.89
N VAL A 31 18.95 25.34 -7.21
CA VAL A 31 18.15 26.15 -6.27
C VAL A 31 16.88 25.40 -5.86
N LEU A 32 16.15 24.83 -6.82
CA LEU A 32 14.94 24.04 -6.55
C LEU A 32 15.25 22.85 -5.62
N SER A 33 16.30 22.09 -5.91
CA SER A 33 16.74 20.97 -5.07
C SER A 33 17.04 21.44 -3.63
N SER A 34 17.79 22.53 -3.47
CA SER A 34 18.13 23.08 -2.16
C SER A 34 16.88 23.50 -1.36
N LEU A 35 15.88 24.07 -2.03
CA LEU A 35 14.61 24.43 -1.39
C LEU A 35 13.81 23.19 -0.96
N LEU A 36 13.77 22.15 -1.79
CA LEU A 36 13.11 20.88 -1.45
C LEU A 36 13.79 20.19 -0.26
N ASP A 37 15.12 20.15 -0.24
CA ASP A 37 15.90 19.59 0.87
C ASP A 37 15.66 20.33 2.19
N LYS A 38 15.53 21.67 2.12
CA LYS A 38 15.20 22.48 3.30
C LYS A 38 13.81 22.17 3.84
N ILE A 39 12.82 21.99 2.96
CA ILE A 39 11.44 21.62 3.34
C ILE A 39 11.43 20.23 3.99
N GLU A 40 12.13 19.26 3.39
CA GLU A 40 12.25 17.91 3.94
C GLU A 40 12.95 17.92 5.30
N SER A 41 14.07 18.63 5.42
CA SER A 41 14.80 18.76 6.69
C SER A 41 13.94 19.37 7.79
N ASN A 42 13.16 20.40 7.48
CA ASN A 42 12.21 21.00 8.43
C ASN A 42 11.11 20.02 8.85
N ARG A 43 10.63 19.18 7.91
CA ARG A 43 9.62 18.15 8.20
C ARG A 43 10.17 17.10 9.17
N ILE A 44 11.42 16.65 8.97
CA ILE A 44 12.12 15.74 9.88
C ILE A 44 12.35 16.38 11.25
N ALA A 45 12.84 17.63 11.28
CA ALA A 45 13.02 18.37 12.53
C ALA A 45 11.71 18.57 13.30
N SER A 46 10.58 18.59 12.60
CA SER A 46 9.22 18.65 13.18
C SER A 46 8.66 17.27 13.57
N GLY A 47 9.48 16.22 13.63
CA GLY A 47 9.08 14.88 14.05
C GLY A 47 8.31 14.06 13.01
N LYS A 48 8.29 14.49 11.74
CA LYS A 48 7.60 13.78 10.66
C LYS A 48 8.60 13.02 9.77
N SER A 49 8.21 11.87 9.27
CA SER A 49 9.01 11.13 8.26
C SER A 49 9.07 11.89 6.93
N LYS A 50 10.07 11.57 6.08
CA LYS A 50 10.11 12.04 4.68
C LYS A 50 8.76 11.79 3.99
N LEU A 51 8.30 12.74 3.17
CA LEU A 51 7.03 12.59 2.47
C LEU A 51 7.17 11.49 1.41
N LYS A 52 6.38 10.43 1.53
CA LYS A 52 6.27 9.36 0.54
C LYS A 52 4.84 9.37 -0.01
N CYS A 53 4.70 9.47 -1.32
CA CYS A 53 3.40 9.48 -1.98
C CYS A 53 3.53 8.95 -3.40
N VAL A 54 2.42 8.48 -3.96
CA VAL A 54 2.28 8.15 -5.38
C VAL A 54 1.62 9.34 -6.06
N VAL A 55 2.14 9.72 -7.23
CA VAL A 55 1.52 10.71 -8.11
C VAL A 55 0.89 9.96 -9.26
N ILE A 56 -0.37 10.26 -9.55
CA ILE A 56 -1.14 9.66 -10.64
C ILE A 56 -1.54 10.77 -11.60
N GLU A 57 -1.14 10.68 -12.86
CA GLU A 57 -1.49 11.65 -13.90
C GLU A 57 -2.97 11.45 -14.30
N SER A 58 -3.64 12.52 -14.71
CA SER A 58 -5.09 12.50 -15.00
C SER A 58 -5.47 11.67 -16.24
N ASP A 59 -4.50 11.37 -17.09
CA ASP A 59 -4.65 10.55 -18.29
C ASP A 59 -4.33 9.07 -18.04
N TRP A 60 -3.95 8.69 -16.82
CA TRP A 60 -3.72 7.30 -16.47
C TRP A 60 -5.05 6.57 -16.18
N PRO A 61 -5.17 5.29 -16.56
CA PRO A 61 -6.43 4.55 -16.46
C PRO A 61 -6.96 4.41 -15.03
N ASN A 62 -6.08 4.47 -14.03
CA ASN A 62 -6.43 4.33 -12.61
C ASN A 62 -6.67 5.68 -11.89
N TYR A 63 -6.75 6.81 -12.61
CA TYR A 63 -6.92 8.14 -12.00
C TYR A 63 -8.23 8.27 -11.19
N ASP A 64 -9.35 7.88 -11.79
CA ASP A 64 -10.66 7.97 -11.13
C ASP A 64 -10.82 6.94 -10.01
N GLU A 65 -10.23 5.75 -10.17
CA GLU A 65 -10.18 4.73 -9.13
C GLU A 65 -9.39 5.22 -7.91
N ALA A 66 -8.26 5.89 -8.15
CA ALA A 66 -7.46 6.48 -7.08
C ALA A 66 -8.21 7.59 -6.34
N TRP A 67 -8.96 8.45 -7.04
CA TRP A 67 -9.82 9.44 -6.40
C TRP A 67 -10.92 8.81 -5.56
N SER A 68 -11.57 7.75 -6.08
CA SER A 68 -12.60 7.02 -5.34
C SER A 68 -12.03 6.42 -4.05
N SER A 69 -10.79 5.92 -4.10
CA SER A 69 -10.05 5.46 -2.93
C SER A 69 -9.78 6.58 -1.92
N VAL A 70 -9.27 7.73 -2.37
CA VAL A 70 -9.00 8.90 -1.53
C VAL A 70 -10.28 9.45 -0.89
N GLU A 71 -11.40 9.46 -1.60
CA GLU A 71 -12.70 9.86 -1.07
C GLU A 71 -13.17 8.93 0.05
N ARG A 72 -13.06 7.60 -0.12
CA ARG A 72 -13.34 6.64 0.96
C ARG A 72 -12.45 6.86 2.18
N VAL A 73 -11.17 7.20 1.99
CA VAL A 73 -10.26 7.55 3.09
C VAL A 73 -10.75 8.81 3.81
N ALA A 74 -11.10 9.86 3.07
CA ALA A 74 -11.59 11.12 3.64
C ALA A 74 -12.89 10.94 4.43
N ASN A 75 -13.74 10.01 3.99
CA ASN A 75 -15.02 9.68 4.64
C ASN A 75 -14.87 8.62 5.75
N ASN A 76 -13.67 8.12 6.01
CA ASN A 76 -13.40 7.04 6.97
C ASN A 76 -14.19 5.74 6.69
N THR A 77 -14.40 5.45 5.40
CA THR A 77 -15.08 4.25 4.87
C THR A 77 -14.14 3.45 3.96
N TYR A 78 -12.83 3.62 4.13
CA TYR A 78 -11.85 2.89 3.34
C TYR A 78 -11.70 1.47 3.88
N GLU A 79 -11.93 0.51 3.01
CA GLU A 79 -11.69 -0.90 3.27
C GLU A 79 -10.80 -1.46 2.15
N PRO A 80 -9.77 -2.25 2.49
CA PRO A 80 -8.98 -2.95 1.49
C PRO A 80 -9.86 -3.99 0.76
N ILE A 81 -9.57 -4.22 -0.52
CA ILE A 81 -10.35 -5.15 -1.36
C ILE A 81 -10.44 -6.55 -0.76
N GLU A 82 -9.37 -7.01 -0.09
CA GLU A 82 -9.35 -8.25 0.68
C GLU A 82 -10.46 -8.29 1.74
N ALA A 83 -10.64 -7.24 2.53
CA ALA A 83 -11.65 -7.21 3.58
C ALA A 83 -13.07 -7.32 3.00
N ILE A 84 -13.32 -6.62 1.88
CA ILE A 84 -14.60 -6.67 1.18
C ILE A 84 -14.87 -8.10 0.65
N LEU A 85 -13.88 -8.73 0.03
CA LEU A 85 -14.02 -10.09 -0.49
C LEU A 85 -14.19 -11.11 0.63
N SER A 86 -13.45 -10.97 1.74
CA SER A 86 -13.60 -11.85 2.91
C SER A 86 -15.00 -11.73 3.51
N GLU A 87 -15.55 -10.52 3.64
CA GLU A 87 -16.92 -10.34 4.11
C GLU A 87 -17.94 -11.00 3.16
N MET A 88 -17.74 -10.89 1.84
CA MET A 88 -18.59 -11.54 0.84
C MET A 88 -18.53 -13.08 0.95
N ALA A 89 -17.35 -13.64 1.18
CA ALA A 89 -17.17 -15.08 1.39
C ALA A 89 -17.89 -15.53 2.67
N ASP A 90 -17.68 -14.85 3.79
CA ASP A 90 -18.34 -15.15 5.07
C ASP A 90 -19.87 -15.10 4.95
N ASN A 91 -20.39 -14.11 4.22
CA ASN A 91 -21.82 -13.98 3.98
C ASN A 91 -22.35 -15.13 3.11
N ALA A 92 -21.60 -15.58 2.11
CA ALA A 92 -21.98 -16.73 1.29
C ALA A 92 -22.05 -18.02 2.14
N GLU A 93 -21.05 -18.28 3.00
CA GLU A 93 -21.05 -19.45 3.90
C GLU A 93 -22.22 -19.43 4.88
N LYS A 94 -22.47 -18.28 5.53
CA LYS A 94 -23.59 -18.13 6.48
C LYS A 94 -24.96 -18.40 5.85
N ASN A 95 -25.07 -18.23 4.54
CA ASN A 95 -26.30 -18.48 3.79
C ASN A 95 -26.31 -19.84 3.06
N GLY A 96 -25.32 -20.70 3.31
CA GLY A 96 -25.24 -22.05 2.74
C GLY A 96 -24.82 -22.09 1.26
N PHE A 97 -24.11 -21.07 0.79
CA PHE A 97 -23.55 -21.01 -0.57
C PHE A 97 -22.05 -21.33 -0.55
N ASP A 98 -21.68 -22.50 -0.05
CA ASP A 98 -20.28 -22.88 0.21
C ASP A 98 -19.42 -22.85 -1.06
N ASP A 99 -19.94 -23.31 -2.21
CA ASP A 99 -19.23 -23.26 -3.49
C ASP A 99 -18.90 -21.81 -3.91
N HIS A 100 -19.80 -20.87 -3.61
CA HIS A 100 -19.58 -19.45 -3.90
C HIS A 100 -18.50 -18.89 -2.97
N ALA A 101 -18.58 -19.20 -1.67
CA ALA A 101 -17.59 -18.76 -0.70
C ALA A 101 -16.18 -19.23 -1.06
N ASN A 102 -16.05 -20.51 -1.44
CA ASN A 102 -14.77 -21.08 -1.90
C ASN A 102 -14.25 -20.37 -3.15
N GLY A 103 -15.12 -20.09 -4.12
CA GLY A 103 -14.73 -19.32 -5.31
C GLY A 103 -14.23 -17.90 -5.00
N ILE A 104 -14.79 -17.25 -3.97
CA ILE A 104 -14.29 -15.94 -3.50
C ILE A 104 -12.95 -16.09 -2.80
N LYS A 105 -12.79 -17.09 -1.92
CA LYS A 105 -11.52 -17.38 -1.23
C LYS A 105 -10.39 -17.65 -2.22
N ASP A 106 -10.65 -18.41 -3.28
CA ASP A 106 -9.71 -18.65 -4.38
C ASP A 106 -9.34 -17.34 -5.11
N ALA A 107 -10.30 -16.43 -5.30
CA ALA A 107 -10.02 -15.14 -5.91
C ALA A 107 -9.15 -14.25 -5.01
N ILE A 108 -9.36 -14.26 -3.69
CA ILE A 108 -8.49 -13.57 -2.73
C ILE A 108 -7.06 -14.12 -2.84
N GLN A 109 -6.89 -15.44 -2.88
CA GLN A 109 -5.58 -16.06 -3.01
C GLN A 109 -4.86 -15.62 -4.29
N ARG A 110 -5.57 -15.57 -5.43
CA ARG A 110 -5.00 -15.05 -6.69
C ARG A 110 -4.54 -13.60 -6.60
N LEU A 111 -5.25 -12.74 -5.84
CA LEU A 111 -4.82 -11.36 -5.64
C LEU A 111 -3.48 -11.27 -4.90
N TYR A 112 -3.19 -12.22 -4.00
CA TYR A 112 -1.88 -12.32 -3.37
C TYR A 112 -0.81 -12.87 -4.31
N ASP A 113 -1.14 -13.93 -5.04
CA ASP A 113 -0.22 -14.57 -5.99
C ASP A 113 0.22 -13.59 -7.09
N ASP A 114 -0.70 -12.73 -7.56
CA ASP A 114 -0.44 -11.69 -8.55
C ASP A 114 0.19 -10.42 -7.94
N GLY A 115 0.37 -10.37 -6.61
CA GLY A 115 0.94 -9.22 -5.90
C GLY A 115 0.06 -7.97 -5.90
N VAL A 116 -1.22 -8.10 -6.24
CA VAL A 116 -2.22 -7.02 -6.20
C VAL A 116 -2.53 -6.65 -4.76
N CYS A 117 -2.65 -7.65 -3.89
CA CYS A 117 -2.74 -7.49 -2.45
C CYS A 117 -1.45 -8.01 -1.80
N LYS A 118 -1.07 -7.42 -0.67
CA LYS A 118 0.05 -7.92 0.13
C LYS A 118 -0.50 -8.55 1.41
N HIS A 119 -0.23 -9.82 1.63
CA HIS A 119 -0.61 -10.53 2.85
C HIS A 119 0.57 -10.70 3.80
N LEU A 120 0.34 -10.46 5.09
CA LEU A 120 1.33 -10.71 6.12
C LEU A 120 1.27 -12.18 6.50
N TYR A 121 2.31 -12.94 6.17
CA TYR A 121 2.44 -14.33 6.58
C TYR A 121 3.32 -14.44 7.80
N TYR A 122 3.11 -15.46 8.62
CA TYR A 122 4.17 -15.94 9.50
C TYR A 122 5.27 -16.50 8.61
N CYS A 123 6.39 -15.80 8.56
CA CYS A 123 7.50 -16.16 7.71
C CYS A 123 8.70 -16.66 8.53
N GLU A 124 9.49 -17.54 7.91
CA GLU A 124 10.83 -17.91 8.37
C GLU A 124 11.90 -17.42 7.39
N CYS A 125 13.11 -17.24 7.88
CA CYS A 125 14.24 -16.84 7.05
C CYS A 125 14.85 -18.06 6.37
N ASP A 126 14.91 -18.06 5.03
CA ASP A 126 15.53 -19.15 4.24
C ASP A 126 17.04 -19.29 4.44
N ASN A 127 17.71 -18.26 4.96
CA ASN A 127 19.14 -18.28 5.28
C ASN A 127 19.43 -18.92 6.66
N GLY A 128 18.44 -19.57 7.28
CA GLY A 128 18.62 -20.39 8.48
C GLY A 128 19.11 -19.61 9.71
N CYS A 129 18.87 -18.30 9.77
CA CYS A 129 19.40 -17.43 10.83
C CYS A 129 18.72 -17.58 12.20
N GLY A 130 17.90 -18.62 12.38
CA GLY A 130 17.18 -18.89 13.63
C GLY A 130 15.97 -18.00 13.89
N ASN A 131 15.49 -17.24 12.88
CA ASN A 131 14.25 -16.51 13.00
C ASN A 131 13.05 -17.46 12.94
N SER A 132 12.52 -17.73 14.11
CA SER A 132 11.28 -18.44 14.29
C SER A 132 10.15 -17.42 14.46
N PHE A 133 9.35 -17.25 13.40
CA PHE A 133 8.00 -16.68 13.40
C PHE A 133 7.89 -15.15 13.61
N LYS A 134 8.08 -14.37 12.53
CA LYS A 134 7.60 -12.97 12.46
C LYS A 134 6.63 -12.82 11.31
N THR A 135 5.62 -11.96 11.48
CA THR A 135 4.73 -11.57 10.39
C THR A 135 5.49 -10.67 9.42
N SER A 136 5.58 -11.07 8.15
CA SER A 136 6.28 -10.34 7.08
C SER A 136 5.67 -10.70 5.73
N PHE A 137 5.98 -9.92 4.69
CA PHE A 137 5.58 -10.28 3.33
C PHE A 137 6.57 -11.31 2.76
N VAL A 138 6.05 -12.28 2.01
CA VAL A 138 6.91 -13.26 1.32
C VAL A 138 7.88 -12.55 0.39
N GLY A 139 9.15 -12.95 0.43
CA GLY A 139 10.24 -12.37 -0.36
C GLY A 139 10.90 -11.13 0.25
N GLU A 140 10.41 -10.59 1.37
CA GLU A 140 11.10 -9.49 2.06
C GLU A 140 12.46 -9.91 2.61
N THR A 141 13.42 -8.97 2.63
CA THR A 141 14.71 -9.23 3.26
C THR A 141 14.55 -9.39 4.77
N CYS A 142 15.05 -10.51 5.29
CA CYS A 142 15.04 -10.80 6.72
C CYS A 142 15.72 -9.67 7.50
N THR A 143 14.99 -9.05 8.44
CA THR A 143 15.48 -7.90 9.21
C THR A 143 16.54 -8.27 10.25
N GLU A 144 16.70 -9.55 10.57
CA GLU A 144 17.65 -10.01 11.60
C GLU A 144 19.01 -10.35 11.02
N CYS A 145 19.07 -11.12 9.92
CA CYS A 145 20.35 -11.44 9.27
C CYS A 145 20.69 -10.51 8.11
N GLY A 146 19.72 -9.76 7.57
CA GLY A 146 19.91 -8.87 6.41
C GLY A 146 20.28 -9.58 5.10
N GLN A 147 20.22 -10.91 5.06
CA GLN A 147 20.78 -11.72 3.97
C GLN A 147 19.78 -12.72 3.37
N GLY A 148 18.86 -13.27 4.16
CA GLY A 148 17.83 -14.21 3.69
C GLY A 148 16.55 -13.52 3.26
N ALA A 149 15.71 -14.24 2.50
CA ALA A 149 14.35 -13.84 2.18
C ALA A 149 13.36 -14.51 3.14
N MET A 150 12.30 -13.78 3.48
CA MET A 150 11.21 -14.28 4.31
C MET A 150 10.32 -15.20 3.46
N GLN A 151 10.19 -16.46 3.86
CA GLN A 151 9.34 -17.45 3.20
C GLN A 151 8.13 -17.73 4.07
N ALA A 152 6.94 -17.77 3.46
CA ALA A 152 5.73 -18.16 4.18
C ALA A 152 5.92 -19.56 4.76
N GLN A 153 5.52 -19.73 6.01
CA GLN A 153 5.35 -21.05 6.59
C GLN A 153 3.99 -21.60 6.18
N ASP A 154 3.96 -22.88 5.85
CA ASP A 154 2.75 -23.67 5.62
C ASP A 154 2.08 -24.02 6.98
N VAL A 155 1.92 -23.02 7.84
CA VAL A 155 1.09 -23.11 9.04
C VAL A 155 -0.21 -22.39 8.73
N GLU A 156 -1.30 -23.16 8.64
CA GLU A 156 -2.64 -22.58 8.66
C GLU A 156 -2.70 -21.56 9.81
N PRO A 157 -3.18 -20.32 9.59
CA PRO A 157 -3.41 -19.39 10.69
C PRO A 157 -4.40 -20.09 11.62
N TRP A 158 -3.88 -20.57 12.75
CA TRP A 158 -4.54 -21.48 13.69
C TRP A 158 -6.05 -21.38 13.62
N GLY A 159 -6.69 -22.40 13.03
CA GLY A 159 -8.09 -22.65 13.31
C GLY A 159 -8.20 -22.82 14.82
N ASP A 160 -8.93 -21.92 15.48
CA ASP A 160 -9.28 -22.07 16.88
C ASP A 160 -10.06 -23.39 17.02
N SER A 161 -9.35 -24.46 17.39
CA SER A 161 -9.90 -25.74 17.82
C SER A 161 -10.47 -25.65 19.23
#